data_AF-A0A151F629-F1
#
_entry.id   AF-A0A151F629-F1
#
_cell.length_a   1.000
_cell.length_b   1.000
_cell.length_c   1.000
_cell.angle_alpha   90.00
_cell.angle_beta   90.00
_cell.angle_gamma   90.00
#
_symmetry.space_group_name_H-M   'P 1'
#
loop_
_entity.id
_entity.type
_entity.pdbx_description
1 polymer ?
#
loop_
_entity_poly.entity_id
_entity_poly.type
_entity_poly.pdbx_seq_one_letter_code
_entity_poly.pdbx_strand_id
1 'polypeptide(L)' 'MLCQIILTPWESRRLIAKAVVQLPEVQNALARGIVCIARGTTTSFIVEEITGDIKKEQYCT' A
#
# COMPACT_ATOMS: atom_id res chain seq x y z
N MET A 1 -11.68 28.77 -1.35
CA MET A 1 -10.72 27.66 -1.50
C MET A 1 -10.85 26.77 -0.28
N LEU A 2 -11.26 25.51 -0.46
CA LEU A 2 -11.32 24.52 0.62
C LEU A 2 -9.92 23.88 0.69
N CYS A 3 -9.17 24.18 1.77
CA CYS A 3 -7.84 23.67 2.18
C CYS A 3 -6.95 22.90 1.15
N GLN A 4 -5.73 23.38 0.92
CA GLN A 4 -4.69 22.63 0.20
C GLN A 4 -3.81 21.83 1.19
N ILE A 5 -3.68 20.53 0.97
CA ILE A 5 -2.86 19.64 1.80
C ILE A 5 -1.62 19.24 1.01
N ILE A 6 -0.44 19.43 1.62
CA ILE A 6 0.86 19.04 1.05
C ILE A 6 1.37 17.85 1.84
N LEU A 7 1.65 16.75 1.15
CA LEU A 7 2.15 15.52 1.75
C LEU A 7 3.63 15.33 1.42
N THR A 8 4.38 14.79 2.37
CA THR A 8 5.71 14.25 2.08
C THR A 8 5.60 13.05 1.14
N PRO A 9 6.68 12.68 0.41
CA PRO A 9 6.68 11.48 -0.42
C PRO A 9 6.34 10.19 0.35
N TRP A 10 6.62 10.14 1.65
CA TRP A 10 6.28 8.99 2.50
C TRP A 10 4.78 8.91 2.79
N GLU A 11 4.19 10.03 3.22
CA GLU A 11 2.76 10.13 3.50
C GLU A 11 1.92 9.89 2.25
N SER A 12 2.36 10.42 1.09
CA SER A 12 1.70 10.19 -0.19
C SER A 12 1.65 8.70 -0.55
N ARG A 13 2.77 7.99 -0.43
CA ARG A 13 2.82 6.53 -0.69
C ARG A 13 1.96 5.74 0.30
N ARG A 14 1.93 6.14 1.57
CA ARG A 14 1.08 5.51 2.59
C ARG A 14 -0.41 5.71 2.29
N LEU A 15 -0.80 6.92 1.89
CA LEU A 15 -2.19 7.23 1.51
C LEU A 15 -2.64 6.37 0.33
N ILE A 16 -1.80 6.27 -0.72
CA ILE A 16 -2.07 5.41 -1.87
C ILE A 16 -2.21 3.96 -1.45
N ALA A 17 -1.30 3.44 -0.60
CA ALA A 17 -1.36 2.06 -0.14
C ALA A 17 -2.68 1.74 0.60
N LYS A 18 -3.12 2.62 1.51
CA LYS A 18 -4.40 2.49 2.20
C LYS A 18 -5.58 2.47 1.24
N ALA A 19 -5.57 3.37 0.26
CA ALA A 19 -6.63 3.44 -0.74
C ALA A 19 -6.70 2.16 -1.58
N VAL A 20 -5.54 1.66 -2.04
CA VAL A 20 -5.46 0.44 -2.86
C VAL A 20 -5.97 -0.77 -2.10
N VAL A 21 -5.59 -0.96 -0.83
CA VAL A 21 -6.07 -2.09 -0.03
C VAL A 21 -7.58 -2.04 0.14
N GLN A 22 -8.20 -0.86 0.23
CA GLN A 22 -9.66 -0.73 0.38
C GLN A 22 -10.45 -0.97 -0.91
N LEU A 23 -9.80 -1.13 -2.08
CA LEU A 23 -10.51 -1.39 -3.33
C LEU A 23 -11.25 -2.74 -3.28
N PRO A 24 -12.52 -2.82 -3.74
CA PRO A 24 -13.29 -4.06 -3.71
C PRO A 24 -12.62 -5.23 -4.45
N GLU A 25 -11.96 -4.95 -5.56
CA GLU A 25 -11.26 -5.95 -6.37
C GLU A 25 -10.05 -6.51 -5.64
N VAL A 26 -9.33 -5.66 -4.91
CA VAL A 26 -8.18 -6.06 -4.10
C VAL A 26 -8.64 -6.90 -2.92
N GLN A 27 -9.69 -6.48 -2.22
CA GLN A 27 -10.26 -7.26 -1.11
C GLN A 27 -10.80 -8.62 -1.56
N ASN A 28 -11.49 -8.67 -2.70
CA ASN A 28 -11.96 -9.93 -3.26
C ASN A 28 -10.80 -10.86 -3.68
N ALA A 29 -9.75 -10.31 -4.29
CA ALA A 29 -8.56 -11.07 -4.65
C ALA A 29 -7.81 -11.59 -3.42
N LEU A 30 -7.74 -10.81 -2.33
CA LEU A 30 -7.15 -11.25 -1.06
C LEU A 30 -7.96 -12.38 -0.41
N ALA A 31 -9.29 -12.36 -0.54
CA ALA A 31 -10.15 -13.37 0.09
C ALA A 31 -10.30 -14.66 -0.72
N ARG A 32 -10.26 -14.58 -2.06
CA ARG A 32 -10.69 -15.68 -2.95
C ARG A 32 -9.74 -15.95 -4.12
N GLY A 33 -8.64 -15.22 -4.23
CA GLY A 33 -7.76 -15.28 -5.39
C GLY A 33 -6.30 -15.17 -5.02
N ILE A 34 -5.52 -14.65 -5.97
CA ILE A 34 -4.08 -14.45 -5.83
C ILE A 34 -3.82 -12.96 -6.10
N VAL A 35 -3.07 -12.33 -5.20
CA VAL A 35 -2.58 -10.96 -5.37
C VAL A 35 -1.08 -11.00 -5.65
N CYS A 36 -0.70 -10.60 -6.85
CA CYS A 36 0.70 -10.47 -7.25
C CYS A 36 1.19 -9.06 -6.90
N ILE A 37 2.23 -8.97 -6.06
CA ILE A 37 2.83 -7.69 -5.69
C ILE A 37 4.28 -7.66 -6.15
N ALA A 38 4.59 -6.70 -7.02
CA ALA A 38 5.96 -6.46 -7.48
C ALA A 38 6.81 -5.87 -6.36
N ARG A 39 8.11 -6.17 -6.36
CA ARG A 39 9.07 -5.59 -5.43
C ARG A 39 9.26 -4.09 -5.69
N GLY A 40 9.30 -3.30 -4.62
CA GLY A 40 9.55 -1.85 -4.73
C GLY A 40 9.26 -1.08 -3.44
N THR A 41 9.77 0.14 -3.37
CA THR A 41 9.62 1.01 -2.19
C THR A 41 8.20 1.55 -1.98
N THR A 42 7.36 1.51 -3.01
CA THR A 42 5.96 1.93 -2.90
C THR A 42 5.07 0.74 -2.58
N THR A 43 5.31 -0.40 -3.22
CA THR A 43 4.58 -1.64 -2.96
C THR A 43 4.86 -2.21 -1.59
N SER A 44 6.03 -1.92 -0.99
CA SER A 44 6.32 -2.28 0.41
C SER A 44 5.28 -1.75 1.40
N PHE A 45 4.68 -0.58 1.14
CA PHE A 45 3.60 -0.04 1.97
C PHE A 45 2.29 -0.80 1.77
N ILE A 46 2.01 -1.27 0.56
CA ILE A 46 0.84 -2.08 0.26
C ILE A 46 0.96 -3.41 1.00
N VAL A 47 2.13 -4.05 0.94
CA VAL A 47 2.33 -5.32 1.66
C VAL A 47 2.22 -5.14 3.16
N GLU A 48 2.80 -4.06 3.71
CA GLU A 48 2.64 -3.72 5.13
C GLU A 48 1.18 -3.49 5.52
N GLU A 49 0.38 -2.78 4.72
CA GLU A 49 -1.06 -2.58 5.00
C GLU A 49 -1.87 -3.88 4.95
N ILE A 50 -1.48 -4.84 4.09
CA ILE A 50 -2.15 -6.15 3.98
C ILE A 50 -1.74 -7.10 5.12
N THR A 51 -0.45 -7.12 5.46
CA THR A 51 0.12 -8.13 6.37
C THR A 51 0.29 -7.65 7.81
N GLY A 52 0.25 -6.34 8.05
CA GLY A 52 0.38 -5.73 9.38
C GLY A 52 1.80 -5.68 9.94
N ASP A 53 2.74 -6.51 9.46
CA ASP A 53 4.06 -6.65 10.07
C ASP A 53 5.15 -7.05 9.06
N ILE A 54 5.65 -6.06 8.30
CA ILE A 54 6.80 -6.25 7.41
C ILE A 54 7.91 -5.25 7.71
N LYS A 55 9.12 -5.78 7.85
CA LYS A 55 10.36 -5.01 7.76
C LYS A 55 10.54 -4.52 6.33
N LYS A 56 10.13 -3.28 6.04
CA LYS A 56 10.23 -2.67 4.71
C LYS A 56 11.63 -2.76 4.10
N GLU A 57 12.66 -2.70 4.94
CA GLU A 57 14.06 -2.85 4.57
C GLU A 57 14.34 -4.19 3.86
N GLN A 58 13.69 -5.27 4.32
CA GLN A 58 13.84 -6.61 3.77
C GLN A 58 13.03 -6.81 2.48
N TYR A 59 12.00 -5.99 2.26
CA TYR A 59 11.18 -6.05 1.05
C TYR A 59 11.81 -5.32 -0.13
N CYS A 60 12.59 -4.27 0.14
CA CYS A 60 13.16 -3.40 -0.89
C CYS A 60 14.57 -3.81 -1.35
N THR A 61 15.31 -4.61 -0.56
CA THR A 61 16.70 -5.03 -0.82
C THR A 61 16.75 -6.30 -1.65
#